data_AF-B7PBP8-F1
#
_entry.id   AF-B7PBP8-F1
#
_cell.length_a   1.000
_cell.length_b   1.000
_cell.length_c   1.000
_cell.angle_alpha   90.00
_cell.angle_beta   90.00
_cell.angle_gamma   90.00
#
_symmetry.space_group_name_H-M   'P 1'
#
loop_
_entity.id
_entity.type
_entity.pdbx_description
1 polymer ?
#
loop_
_entity_poly.entity_id
_entity_poly.type
_entity_poly.pdbx_seq_one_letter_code
_entity_poly.pdbx_strand_id
1 'polypeptide(L)'
;MIPLAFGYLFAERFGGPRWMENRKPYKLKSAIMAYDLLQVIANAFLFVQYTRHSYLGGYYSVFCQGMRYSRGNNAMVILTLV
;
A
#
# COMPACT_ATOMS: atom_id res chain seq x y z
N MET A 1 5.88 14.03 4.57
CA MET A 1 5.86 13.55 3.17
C MET A 1 7.13 13.92 2.41
N ILE A 2 7.45 15.22 2.25
CA ILE A 2 8.65 15.70 1.52
C ILE A 2 9.99 15.13 2.03
N PRO A 3 10.32 15.14 3.34
CA PRO A 3 11.61 14.65 3.81
C PRO A 3 11.82 13.14 3.57
N LEU A 4 10.76 12.33 3.65
CA LEU A 4 10.81 10.89 3.36
C LEU A 4 11.09 10.63 1.88
N ALA A 5 10.41 11.35 0.99
CA ALA A 5 10.62 11.20 -0.45
C ALA A 5 12.04 11.61 -0.87
N PHE A 6 12.55 12.73 -0.36
CA PHE A 6 13.93 13.14 -0.63
C PHE A 6 14.96 12.15 -0.06
N GLY A 7 14.73 11.64 1.15
CA GLY A 7 15.60 10.63 1.75
C GLY A 7 15.67 9.33 0.93
N TYR A 8 14.52 8.86 0.46
CA TYR A 8 14.43 7.68 -0.41
C TYR A 8 15.18 7.89 -1.74
N LEU A 9 14.91 9.00 -2.43
CA LEU A 9 15.58 9.33 -3.70
C LEU A 9 17.10 9.50 -3.54
N PHE A 10 17.55 10.10 -2.44
CA PHE A 10 18.97 10.24 -2.15
C PHE A 10 19.63 8.89 -1.87
N ALA A 11 18.98 8.03 -1.07
CA ALA A 11 19.47 6.71 -0.76
C ALA A 11 19.55 5.82 -2.02
N GLU A 12 18.56 5.85 -2.90
CA GLU A 12 18.57 5.03 -4.12
C GLU A 12 19.53 5.55 -5.19
N ARG A 13 19.61 6.88 -5.36
CA ARG A 13 20.34 7.46 -6.50
C ARG A 13 21.81 7.72 -6.20
N PHE A 14 22.16 8.04 -4.96
CA PHE A 14 23.52 8.38 -4.56
C PHE A 14 24.10 7.37 -3.57
N GLY A 15 23.34 7.01 -2.52
CA GLY A 15 23.82 6.11 -1.47
C GLY A 15 24.01 4.66 -1.94
N GLY A 16 23.01 4.11 -2.60
CA GLY A 16 22.95 2.72 -3.05
C GLY A 16 24.02 2.39 -4.09
N PRO A 17 24.14 3.12 -5.20
CA PRO A 17 25.11 2.82 -6.25
C PRO A 17 26.55 2.92 -5.74
N ARG A 18 26.86 3.95 -4.93
CA ARG A 18 28.20 4.14 -4.35
C ARG A 18 28.59 3.04 -3.35
N TRP A 19 27.60 2.46 -2.66
CA TRP A 19 27.84 1.32 -1.76
C TRP A 19 27.93 -0.02 -2.50
N MET A 20 27.24 -0.16 -3.64
CA MET A 20 27.19 -1.38 -4.45
C MET A 20 28.30 -1.47 -5.53
N GLU A 21 29.04 -0.40 -5.79
CA GLU A 21 30.07 -0.30 -6.86
C GLU A 21 31.12 -1.43 -6.81
N ASN A 22 31.54 -1.86 -5.61
CA ASN A 22 32.57 -2.88 -5.42
C ASN A 22 32.02 -4.23 -4.92
N ARG A 23 30.69 -4.45 -4.99
CA ARG A 23 30.04 -5.66 -4.47
C ARG A 23 29.31 -6.41 -5.57
N LYS A 24 29.32 -7.74 -5.50
CA LYS A 24 28.54 -8.59 -6.43
C LYS A 24 27.03 -8.39 -6.18
N PRO A 25 26.19 -8.48 -7.22
CA PRO A 25 24.75 -8.35 -7.07
C PRO A 25 24.21 -9.44 -6.15
N TYR A 26 23.39 -9.03 -5.20
CA TYR A 26 22.76 -9.94 -4.26
C TYR A 26 21.69 -10.80 -4.96
N LYS A 27 21.60 -12.08 -4.58
CA LYS A 27 20.55 -12.98 -5.08
C LYS A 27 19.27 -12.84 -4.24
N LEU A 28 18.50 -11.77 -4.46
CA LEU A 28 17.23 -11.52 -3.73
C LEU A 28 15.99 -12.17 -4.35
N LYS A 29 16.12 -13.00 -5.39
CA LYS A 29 14.96 -13.55 -6.12
C LYS A 29 13.91 -14.17 -5.18
N SER A 30 14.33 -14.96 -4.20
CA SER A 30 13.40 -15.59 -3.24
C SER A 30 12.76 -14.59 -2.29
N ALA A 31 13.50 -13.56 -1.85
CA ALA A 31 13.00 -12.54 -0.95
C ALA A 31 11.97 -11.63 -1.65
N ILE A 32 12.26 -11.24 -2.89
CA ILE A 32 11.34 -10.46 -3.74
C ILE A 32 10.05 -11.27 -3.99
N MET A 33 10.18 -12.55 -4.33
CA MET A 33 9.02 -13.41 -4.56
C MET A 33 8.14 -13.54 -3.30
N ALA A 34 8.75 -13.69 -2.11
CA ALA A 34 8.01 -13.71 -0.85
C ALA A 34 7.31 -12.38 -0.55
N TYR A 35 7.98 -11.26 -0.82
CA TYR A 35 7.41 -9.92 -0.66
C TYR A 35 6.20 -9.70 -1.57
N ASP A 36 6.32 -10.02 -2.86
CA ASP A 36 5.23 -9.86 -3.83
C ASP A 36 4.02 -10.73 -3.44
N LEU A 37 4.24 -11.95 -2.97
CA LEU A 37 3.16 -12.82 -2.47
C LEU A 37 2.43 -12.22 -1.27
N LEU A 38 3.17 -11.70 -0.28
CA LEU A 38 2.57 -11.02 0.87
C LEU A 38 1.80 -9.77 0.45
N GLN A 39 2.33 -9.01 -0.52
CA GLN A 39 1.67 -7.82 -1.05
C GLN A 39 0.36 -8.16 -1.76
N VAL A 40 0.32 -9.23 -2.56
CA VAL A 40 -0.92 -9.70 -3.19
C VAL A 40 -1.95 -10.13 -2.15
N ILE A 41 -1.53 -10.86 -1.11
CA ILE A 41 -2.43 -11.28 -0.02
C ILE A 41 -3.01 -10.08 0.72
N ALA A 42 -2.16 -9.11 1.09
CA ALA A 42 -2.59 -7.89 1.78
C ALA A 42 -3.56 -7.07 0.92
N ASN A 43 -3.25 -6.88 -0.37
CA ASN A 43 -4.11 -6.17 -1.30
C ASN A 43 -5.45 -6.89 -1.51
N ALA A 44 -5.44 -8.22 -1.64
CA ALA A 44 -6.66 -9.01 -1.77
C ALA A 44 -7.53 -8.92 -0.50
N PHE A 45 -6.92 -8.97 0.68
CA PHE A 45 -7.62 -8.81 1.95
C PHE A 45 -8.29 -7.43 2.05
N LEU A 46 -7.54 -6.36 1.77
CA LEU A 46 -8.08 -5.00 1.76
C LEU A 46 -9.20 -4.87 0.72
N PHE A 47 -9.00 -5.39 -0.49
CA PHE A 47 -10.00 -5.34 -1.55
C PHE A 47 -11.33 -6.00 -1.15
N VAL A 48 -11.29 -7.17 -0.52
CA VAL A 48 -12.50 -7.86 -0.04
C VAL A 48 -13.21 -7.04 1.04
N GLN A 49 -12.48 -6.50 2.02
CA GLN A 49 -13.08 -5.71 3.09
C GLN A 49 -13.67 -4.40 2.58
N TYR A 50 -12.91 -3.66 1.76
CA TYR A 50 -13.39 -2.44 1.12
C TYR A 50 -14.65 -2.68 0.30
N THR A 51 -14.66 -3.75 -0.51
CA THR A 51 -15.79 -4.02 -1.39
C THR A 51 -17.05 -4.38 -0.59
N ARG A 52 -16.92 -5.16 0.50
CA ARG A 52 -18.03 -5.53 1.39
C ARG A 52 -18.60 -4.33 2.15
N HIS A 53 -17.75 -3.46 2.68
CA HIS A 53 -18.18 -2.32 3.51
C HIS A 53 -18.55 -1.06 2.72
N SER A 54 -18.10 -0.94 1.46
CA SER A 54 -18.42 0.19 0.58
C SER A 54 -19.63 -0.09 -0.33
N TYR A 55 -19.39 -0.77 -1.46
CA TYR A 55 -20.35 -0.84 -2.58
C TYR A 55 -21.30 -2.04 -2.47
N LEU A 56 -20.81 -3.24 -2.14
CA LEU A 56 -21.66 -4.43 -2.04
C LEU A 56 -22.57 -4.40 -0.80
N GLY A 57 -22.19 -3.65 0.24
CA GLY A 57 -23.02 -3.42 1.43
C GLY A 57 -24.17 -2.41 1.23
N GLY A 58 -24.28 -1.78 0.05
CA GLY A 58 -25.37 -0.85 -0.28
C GLY A 58 -25.26 0.54 0.39
N TYR A 59 -24.15 0.85 1.06
CA TYR A 59 -23.95 2.13 1.76
C TYR A 59 -23.33 3.22 0.86
N TYR A 60 -22.59 2.82 -0.18
CA TYR A 60 -22.04 3.70 -1.20
C TYR A 60 -22.66 3.41 -2.57
N SER A 61 -23.10 4.46 -3.26
CA SER A 61 -23.48 4.38 -4.66
C SER A 61 -22.25 4.22 -5.54
N VAL A 62 -22.40 3.49 -6.64
CA VAL A 62 -21.35 3.32 -7.67
C VAL A 62 -21.15 4.60 -8.51
N PHE A 63 -22.00 5.61 -8.29
CA PHE A 63 -21.93 6.92 -8.94
C PHE A 63 -21.32 7.96 -8.01
N CYS A 64 -21.10 9.18 -8.54
CA CYS A 64 -20.42 10.24 -7.82
C CYS A 64 -21.11 10.54 -6.47
N GLN A 65 -20.42 10.22 -5.39
CA GLN A 65 -20.86 10.49 -4.03
C GLN A 65 -19.78 11.33 -3.34
N GLY A 66 -20.17 12.50 -2.83
CA GLY A 66 -19.24 13.42 -2.16
C GLY A 66 -18.65 12.83 -0.87
N MET A 67 -17.50 13.35 -0.45
CA MET A 67 -16.85 12.99 0.81
C MET A 67 -17.77 13.32 1.99
N ARG A 68 -18.27 12.29 2.68
CA ARG A 68 -19.17 12.44 3.83
C ARG A 68 -18.46 12.00 5.12
N TYR A 69 -18.12 12.97 5.97
CA TYR A 69 -17.41 12.74 7.24
C TYR A 69 -18.34 12.30 8.38
N SER A 70 -19.11 11.24 8.15
CA SER A 70 -20.02 10.69 9.17
C SER A 70 -19.38 9.49 9.88
N ARG A 71 -19.48 9.44 11.22
CA ARG A 71 -18.99 8.32 12.06
C ARG A 71 -19.91 7.10 12.00
N GLY A 72 -20.24 6.64 10.79
CA GLY A 72 -20.96 5.38 10.59
C GLY A 72 -20.03 4.19 10.82
N ASN A 73 -20.51 3.11 11.44
CA ASN A 73 -19.70 1.93 11.74
C ASN A 73 -18.98 1.37 10.50
N ASN A 74 -19.64 1.37 9.34
CA ASN A 74 -19.04 0.86 8.09
C ASN A 74 -17.87 1.72 7.59
N ALA A 75 -17.92 3.04 7.76
CA ALA A 75 -16.84 3.94 7.39
C ALA A 75 -15.64 3.84 8.36
N MET A 76 -15.93 3.67 9.66
CA MET A 76 -14.91 3.51 10.69
C MET A 76 -14.16 2.18 10.59
N VAL A 77 -14.85 1.09 10.20
CA VAL A 77 -14.22 -0.21 9.96
C VAL A 77 -13.18 -0.13 8.84
N ILE A 78 -13.51 0.53 7.73
CA ILE A 78 -12.57 0.72 6.61
C ILE A 78 -11.31 1.48 7.05
N LEU A 79 -11.47 2.55 7.85
CA LEU A 79 -10.36 3.36 8.35
C LEU A 79 -9.47 2.63 9.36
N THR A 80 -10.01 1.62 10.05
CA THR A 80 -9.28 0.84 11.06
C THR A 80 -8.48 -0.31 10.44
N LEU A 81 -8.81 -0.68 9.20
CA LEU A 81 -8.12 -1.74 8.46
C LEU A 81 -6.83 -1.27 7.77
N VAL A 82 -6.56 0.04 7.77
CA VAL A 82 -5.41 0.69 7.12
C VAL A 82 -4.42 1.21 8.15
#